data_AF-A0A2E7VZQ9-F1
#
_entry.id   AF-A0A2E7VZQ9-F1
#
_cell.length_a   1.000
_cell.length_b   1.000
_cell.length_c   1.000
_cell.angle_alpha   90.00
_cell.angle_beta   90.00
_cell.angle_gamma   90.00
#
_symmetry.space_group_name_H-M   'P 1'
#
loop_
_entity.id
_entity.type
_entity.pdbx_description
1 polymer ?
#
loop_
_entity_poly.entity_id
_entity_poly.type
_entity_poly.pdbx_seq_one_letter_code
_entity_poly.pdbx_strand_id
1 'polypeptide(L)'
;MLLVRCKNCGTEIASSKKPQCCGCSNQMIVSEDTVSAKDLSSVVMVNHIHGVEETSLSKEEVEWQEKRKRRKVKRLDFEVR
;
A
#
# COMPACT_ATOMS: atom_id res chain seq x y z
N MET A 1 11.45 -4.18 -10.59
CA MET A 1 12.72 -4.45 -9.88
C MET A 1 12.73 -3.58 -8.64
N LEU A 2 12.45 -4.19 -7.49
CA LEU A 2 12.47 -3.50 -6.20
C LEU A 2 13.91 -3.45 -5.69
N LEU A 3 14.40 -2.28 -5.29
CA LEU A 3 15.73 -2.13 -4.68
C LEU A 3 15.57 -1.61 -3.26
N VAL A 4 16.04 -2.39 -2.29
CA VAL A 4 15.80 -2.15 -0.87
C VAL A 4 17.12 -2.14 -0.12
N ARG A 5 17.31 -1.16 0.75
CA ARG A 5 18.49 -1.00 1.58
C ARG A 5 18.16 -1.17 3.05
N CYS A 6 18.95 -1.97 3.74
CA CYS A 6 18.87 -2.07 5.20
C CYS A 6 19.74 -0.98 5.86
N LYS A 7 19.19 -0.24 6.84
CA LYS A 7 19.95 0.76 7.60
C LYS A 7 20.98 0.14 8.55
N ASN A 8 20.72 -1.04 9.10
CA ASN A 8 21.60 -1.69 10.07
C ASN A 8 22.91 -2.22 9.47
N CYS A 9 22.88 -2.75 8.25
CA CYS A 9 24.07 -3.32 7.59
C CYS A 9 24.50 -2.56 6.33
N GLY A 10 23.70 -1.59 5.87
CA GLY A 10 23.97 -0.82 4.67
C GLY A 10 23.82 -1.60 3.36
N THR A 11 23.53 -2.91 3.42
CA THR A 11 23.41 -3.77 2.24
C THR A 11 22.17 -3.43 1.43
N GLU A 12 22.36 -3.37 0.12
CA GLU A 12 21.32 -3.18 -0.87
C GLU A 12 20.98 -4.54 -1.50
N ILE A 13 19.69 -4.87 -1.50
CA ILE A 13 19.16 -6.12 -2.03
C ILE A 13 18.21 -5.77 -3.16
N ALA A 14 18.46 -6.37 -4.33
CA ALA A 14 17.57 -6.32 -5.47
C ALA A 14 16.58 -7.49 -5.42
N SER A 15 15.31 -7.26 -5.78
CA SER A 15 14.31 -8.32 -5.90
C SER A 15 14.75 -9.40 -6.88
N SER A 16 14.75 -10.64 -6.44
CA SER A 16 14.99 -11.85 -7.25
C SER A 16 13.88 -12.87 -6.98
N LYS A 17 13.77 -13.90 -7.83
CA LYS A 17 12.81 -15.01 -7.66
C LYS A 17 13.07 -15.82 -6.39
N LYS A 18 14.31 -15.81 -5.90
CA LYS A 18 14.67 -16.45 -4.64
C LYS A 18 14.67 -15.38 -3.54
N PRO A 19 14.16 -15.71 -2.34
CA PRO A 19 14.25 -14.82 -1.20
C PRO A 19 15.72 -14.49 -0.92
N GLN A 20 16.02 -13.22 -0.73
CA GLN A 20 17.36 -12.73 -0.38
C GLN A 20 17.29 -12.09 1.01
N CYS A 21 18.30 -12.30 1.85
CA CYS A 21 18.33 -11.76 3.21
C CYS A 21 19.66 -11.07 3.55
N CYS A 22 19.61 -10.06 4.43
CA CYS A 22 20.80 -9.32 4.87
C CYS A 22 21.67 -10.08 5.91
N GLY A 23 21.12 -11.10 6.57
CA GLY A 23 21.78 -11.78 7.70
C GLY A 23 21.98 -10.92 8.97
N CYS A 24 21.44 -9.70 8.99
CA CYS A 24 21.57 -8.72 10.06
C CYS A 24 20.53 -8.93 11.19
N SER A 25 20.69 -8.27 12.35
CA SER A 25 19.74 -8.40 13.48
C SER A 25 18.29 -8.00 13.13
N ASN A 26 18.13 -7.12 12.14
CA ASN A 26 16.82 -6.72 11.62
C ASN A 26 16.20 -7.74 10.66
N GLN A 27 16.98 -8.74 10.21
CA GLN A 27 16.56 -9.84 9.33
C GLN A 27 15.67 -9.36 8.16
N MET A 28 16.16 -8.38 7.41
CA MET A 28 15.49 -7.92 6.20
C MET A 28 15.52 -9.02 5.14
N ILE A 29 14.34 -9.42 4.66
CA ILE A 29 14.12 -10.40 3.60
C ILE A 29 13.34 -9.73 2.47
N VAL A 30 13.86 -9.86 1.25
CA VAL A 30 13.20 -9.40 0.02
C VAL A 30 12.80 -10.63 -0.79
N SER A 31 11.51 -10.76 -1.06
CA SER A 31 10.92 -11.87 -1.81
C SER A 31 10.04 -11.30 -2.93
N GLU A 32 10.51 -11.40 -4.17
CA GLU A 32 9.85 -10.78 -5.34
C GLU A 32 9.49 -9.31 -5.06
N ASP A 33 8.21 -8.98 -4.87
CA ASP A 33 7.74 -7.61 -4.61
C ASP A 33 7.45 -7.31 -3.13
N THR A 34 7.68 -8.29 -2.24
CA THR A 34 7.41 -8.14 -0.80
C THR A 34 8.70 -7.97 -0.01
N VAL A 35 8.62 -7.12 1.01
CA VAL A 35 9.71 -6.87 1.95
C VAL A 35 9.23 -7.18 3.36
N SER A 36 10.00 -7.97 4.08
CA SER A 36 9.77 -8.26 5.49
C SER A 36 11.04 -7.96 6.29
N ALA A 37 10.86 -7.47 7.51
CA ALA A 37 11.93 -7.20 8.46
C ALA A 37 11.34 -7.21 9.88
N LYS A 38 12.19 -7.34 10.89
CA LYS A 38 11.76 -7.25 12.29
C LYS A 38 11.30 -5.83 12.65
N ASP A 39 11.97 -4.83 12.11
CA ASP A 39 11.64 -3.41 12.19
C ASP A 39 11.70 -2.79 10.78
N LEU A 40 10.54 -2.39 10.28
CA LEU A 40 10.40 -1.74 8.97
C LEU A 40 10.93 -0.30 8.98
N SER A 41 11.05 0.35 10.14
CA SER A 41 11.61 1.71 10.27
C SER A 41 13.08 1.78 9.84
N SER A 42 13.75 0.63 9.94
CA SER A 42 15.15 0.42 9.61
C SER A 42 15.36 -0.06 8.15
N VAL A 43 14.31 -0.02 7.33
CA VAL A 43 14.34 -0.40 5.91
C VAL A 43 14.07 0.83 5.05
N VAL A 44 14.84 0.99 3.96
CA VAL A 44 14.68 2.08 2.99
C VAL A 44 14.46 1.49 1.61
N MET A 45 13.34 1.82 0.98
CA MET A 45 13.13 1.52 -0.43
C MET A 45 13.86 2.56 -1.28
N VAL A 46 14.87 2.13 -2.04
CA VAL A 46 15.71 3.00 -2.88
C VAL A 46 15.10 3.15 -4.27
N ASN A 47 14.49 2.09 -4.79
CA ASN A 47 13.77 2.13 -6.05
C ASN A 47 12.50 1.32 -5.89
N HIS A 48 11.37 1.97 -6.14
CA HIS A 48 10.15 1.25 -6.42
C HIS A 48 9.54 1.80 -7.70
N ILE A 49 9.11 0.87 -8.54
CA ILE A 49 8.21 1.19 -9.63
C ILE A 49 6.87 1.29 -8.91
N HIS A 50 6.42 2.51 -8.58
CA HIS A 50 5.02 2.72 -8.30
C HIS A 50 4.27 2.22 -9.54
N GLY A 51 3.71 1.00 -9.47
CA GLY A 51 2.46 0.79 -10.17
C GLY A 51 1.55 1.85 -9.59
N VAL A 52 1.13 2.81 -10.41
CA VAL A 52 0.10 3.76 -10.02
C VAL A 52 -0.99 2.91 -9.42
N GLU A 53 -1.24 3.04 -8.12
CA GLU A 53 -2.46 2.49 -7.55
C GLU A 53 -3.55 3.25 -8.30
N GLU A 54 -4.15 2.59 -9.29
CA GLU A 54 -5.31 3.13 -9.96
C GLU A 54 -6.31 3.33 -8.84
N THR A 55 -6.47 4.59 -8.43
CA THR A 55 -7.52 4.98 -7.51
C THR A 55 -8.77 4.40 -8.13
N SER A 56 -9.37 3.41 -7.48
CA SER A 56 -10.40 2.55 -8.06
C SER A 56 -11.66 3.32 -8.50
N LEU A 57 -11.68 4.62 -8.23
CA LEU A 57 -12.73 5.55 -8.57
C LEU A 57 -12.14 6.77 -9.27
N SER A 58 -12.73 7.14 -10.40
CA SER A 58 -12.51 8.43 -11.05
C SER A 58 -12.93 9.57 -10.12
N LYS A 59 -12.38 10.77 -10.33
CA LYS A 59 -12.78 11.99 -9.61
C LYS A 59 -14.30 12.21 -9.65
N GLU A 60 -14.92 11.90 -10.79
CA GLU A 60 -16.36 12.02 -10.99
C GLU A 60 -17.17 11.08 -10.07
N GLU A 61 -16.66 9.86 -9.86
CA GLU A 61 -17.30 8.86 -9.00
C GLU A 61 -17.19 9.24 -7.52
N VAL A 62 -16.05 9.82 -7.12
CA VAL A 62 -15.86 10.37 -5.76
C VAL A 62 -16.87 11.49 -5.49
N GLU A 63 -17.02 12.44 -6.42
CA GLU A 63 -18.01 13.51 -6.28
C GLU A 63 -19.45 13.00 -6.19
N TRP A 64 -19.79 11.97 -6.97
CA TRP A 64 -21.11 11.35 -6.93
C TRP A 64 -21.39 10.74 -5.55
N GLN A 65 -20.41 10.04 -4.96
CA GLN A 65 -20.54 9.45 -3.63
C GLN A 65 -20.72 10.52 -2.55
N GLU A 66 -19.95 11.61 -2.59
CA GLU A 66 -20.11 12.72 -1.65
C GLU A 66 -21.50 13.36 -1.75
N LYS A 67 -21.98 13.62 -2.98
CA LYS A 67 -23.31 14.15 -3.22
C LYS A 67 -24.38 13.22 -2.64
N ARG A 68 -24.22 11.90 -2.78
CA ARG A 68 -25.15 10.90 -2.23
C ARG A 68 -25.14 10.89 -0.70
N LYS A 69 -23.97 10.96 -0.06
CA LYS A 69 -23.83 11.04 1.41
C LYS A 69 -24.53 12.27 1.99
N ARG A 70 -24.55 13.38 1.26
CA ARG A 70 -25.23 14.63 1.64
C ARG A 70 -26.76 14.59 1.45
N ARG A 71 -27.32 13.57 0.79
CA ARG A 71 -28.78 13.48 0.58
C ARG A 71 -29.46 13.14 1.90
N LYS A 72 -30.33 14.03 2.37
CA LYS A 72 -31.21 13.76 3.52
C LYS A 72 -32.18 12.64 3.14
N VAL A 73 -32.25 11.60 3.96
CA VAL A 73 -33.28 10.56 3.82
C VAL A 73 -34.62 11.18 4.20
N LYS A 74 -35.52 11.32 3.22
CA LYS A 74 -36.91 11.69 3.49
C LYS A 74 -37.67 10.43 3.83
N ARG A 75 -38.26 10.38 5.03
CA ARG A 75 -39.27 9.37 5.36
C ARG A 75 -40.52 9.68 4.55
N LEU A 76 -41.06 8.67 3.88
CA LEU A 76 -42.35 8.75 3.22
C LEU A 76 -43.39 8.34 4.26
N ASP A 77 -44.27 9.27 4.62
CA ASP A 77 -45.44 8.94 5.43
C ASP A 77 -46.53 8.46 4.48
N PHE A 78 -46.98 7.22 4.67
CA PHE A 78 -48.08 6.64 3.91
C PHE A 78 -49.36 6.80 4.73
N GLU A 79 -50.44 7.30 4.11
CA GLU A 79 -51.76 7.28 4.72
C GLU A 79 -52.25 5.84 4.82
N VAL A 80 -52.51 5.38 6.04
CA VAL A 80 -53.15 4.09 6.31
C VAL A 80 -54.65 4.27 6.09
N ARG A 81 -55.21 3.56 5.11
CA ARG A 81 -56.65 3.45 4.89
C ARG A 81 -57.28 2.42 5.80
#